data_AF-A0A0J9CVS2-F1
#
_entry.id   AF-A0A0J9CVS2-F1
#
_cell.length_a   1.000
_cell.length_b   1.000
_cell.length_c   1.000
_cell.angle_alpha   90.00
_cell.angle_beta   90.00
_cell.angle_gamma   90.00
#
_symmetry.space_group_name_H-M   'P 1'
#
loop_
_entity.id
_entity.type
_entity.pdbx_description
1 polymer ?
#
loop_
_entity_poly.entity_id
_entity_poly.type
_entity_poly.pdbx_seq_one_letter_code
_entity_poly.pdbx_strand_id
1 'polypeptide(L)'
;MPDGAPQLIVNLEEFADLCGVTAETMRVHVKAVNSSASWLLERGDRGRGYKIEPVGGLAWWKAKRAEDDEADAERRAQLQQMRLDLIGDQVEAPDKLGMSGRQRREEYLAAEAAAKYRRMMGELLDRSEMEAVLASASVELRRQLMQVPGEFGVVAGLDPEIVAPLEAMLKRAIEDFLRTLAQESPESLRVPDV
;
A
#
# COMPACT_ATOMS: atom_id res chain seq x y z
N MET A 1 -4.74 -31.09 49.13
CA MET A 1 -4.24 -30.83 47.77
C MET A 1 -4.11 -32.18 47.08
N PRO A 2 -5.09 -32.62 46.26
CA PRO A 2 -4.99 -33.92 45.61
C PRO A 2 -4.53 -33.68 44.17
N ASP A 3 -3.23 -33.62 43.88
CA ASP A 3 -2.78 -33.53 42.50
C ASP A 3 -1.57 -34.44 42.27
N GLY A 4 -1.87 -35.74 42.24
CA GLY A 4 -1.02 -36.77 41.66
C GLY A 4 -1.16 -36.82 40.13
N ALA A 5 -1.20 -35.67 39.46
CA ALA A 5 -1.10 -35.63 38.01
C ALA A 5 0.33 -36.02 37.62
N PRO A 6 0.54 -36.89 36.61
CA PRO A 6 1.89 -37.18 36.13
C PRO A 6 2.51 -35.87 35.66
N GLN A 7 3.63 -35.47 36.26
CA GLN A 7 4.41 -34.34 35.77
C GLN A 7 4.82 -34.68 34.34
N LEU A 8 4.19 -34.03 33.37
CA LEU A 8 4.52 -34.17 31.97
C LEU A 8 5.95 -33.66 31.79
N ILE A 9 6.85 -34.55 31.39
CA ILE A 9 8.23 -34.20 31.08
C ILE A 9 8.38 -34.36 29.57
N VAL A 10 8.79 -33.28 28.91
CA VAL A 10 8.97 -33.24 27.46
C VAL A 10 10.45 -33.23 27.11
N ASN A 11 10.76 -33.78 25.93
CA ASN A 11 12.08 -33.67 25.34
C ASN A 11 12.28 -32.30 24.66
N LEU A 12 13.48 -32.04 24.13
CA LEU A 12 13.78 -30.75 23.49
C LEU A 12 12.96 -30.48 22.22
N GLU A 13 12.66 -31.52 21.44
CA GLU A 13 11.91 -31.39 20.19
C GLU A 13 10.45 -31.05 20.49
N GLU A 14 9.83 -31.81 21.39
CA GLU A 14 8.47 -31.55 21.88
C GLU A 14 8.35 -30.17 22.53
N PHE A 15 9.35 -29.74 23.31
CA PHE A 15 9.37 -28.42 23.90
C PHE A 15 9.53 -27.31 22.85
N ALA A 16 10.35 -27.53 21.82
CA ALA A 16 10.52 -26.58 20.73
C ALA A 16 9.23 -26.41 19.91
N ASP A 17 8.53 -27.50 19.65
CA ASP A 17 7.22 -27.50 18.99
C ASP A 17 6.18 -26.70 19.82
N LEU A 18 6.13 -26.92 21.14
CA LEU A 18 5.27 -26.14 22.04
C LEU A 18 5.61 -24.64 22.03
N CYS A 19 6.88 -24.30 21.80
CA CYS A 19 7.35 -22.92 21.72
C CYS A 19 7.24 -22.31 20.31
N GLY A 20 6.82 -23.09 19.31
CA GLY A 20 6.66 -22.65 17.92
C GLY A 20 7.98 -22.36 17.20
N VAL A 21 9.08 -23.02 17.60
CA VAL A 21 10.41 -22.84 16.98
C VAL A 21 11.06 -24.19 16.70
N THR A 22 12.13 -24.20 15.90
CA THR A 22 12.86 -25.44 15.64
C THR A 22 13.67 -25.88 16.87
N ALA A 23 13.88 -27.19 17.00
CA ALA A 23 14.70 -27.76 18.07
C ALA A 23 16.14 -27.20 18.09
N GLU A 24 16.69 -26.85 16.92
CA GLU A 24 18.00 -26.22 16.79
C GLU A 24 18.03 -24.81 17.39
N THR A 25 17.05 -23.97 17.06
CA THR A 25 16.90 -22.64 17.64
C THR A 25 16.69 -22.72 19.15
N MET A 26 15.81 -23.61 19.61
CA MET A 26 15.56 -23.80 21.04
C MET A 26 16.81 -24.28 21.79
N ARG A 27 17.62 -25.14 21.18
CA ARG A 27 18.87 -25.63 21.78
C ARG A 27 19.83 -24.49 22.11
N VAL A 28 19.95 -23.49 21.23
CA VAL A 28 20.80 -22.31 21.48
C VAL A 28 20.34 -21.55 22.71
N HIS A 29 19.03 -21.35 22.84
CA HIS A 29 18.47 -20.61 23.97
C HIS A 29 18.58 -21.40 25.29
N VAL A 30 18.23 -22.69 25.32
CA VAL A 30 18.32 -23.53 26.52
C VAL A 30 19.77 -23.72 26.98
N LYS A 31 20.74 -23.75 26.04
CA LYS A 31 22.17 -23.81 26.37
C LYS A 31 22.64 -22.55 27.11
N ALA A 32 22.08 -21.39 26.80
CA ALA A 32 22.43 -20.12 27.43
C ALA A 32 21.78 -19.91 28.82
N VAL A 33 20.77 -20.72 29.19
CA VAL A 33 20.15 -20.67 30.52
C VAL A 33 21.15 -21.16 31.57
N ASN A 34 21.15 -20.57 32.77
CA ASN A 34 21.97 -21.01 33.88
C ASN A 34 21.47 -22.35 34.49
N SER A 35 22.33 -23.05 35.22
CA SER A 35 22.05 -24.35 35.85
C SER A 35 21.01 -24.32 36.99
N SER A 36 20.48 -23.14 37.34
CA SER A 36 19.50 -22.94 38.42
C SER A 36 18.03 -22.92 37.96
N ALA A 37 17.76 -23.16 36.68
CA ALA A 37 16.39 -23.19 36.16
C ALA A 37 15.63 -24.43 36.64
N SER A 38 14.64 -24.24 37.50
CA SER A 38 13.81 -25.32 38.08
C SER A 38 13.00 -26.11 37.05
N TRP A 39 12.73 -25.53 35.88
CA TRP A 39 12.01 -26.17 34.77
C TRP A 39 12.91 -27.06 33.90
N LEU A 40 14.23 -26.96 34.03
CA LEU A 40 15.19 -27.74 33.25
C LEU A 40 15.73 -28.89 34.12
N LEU A 41 15.00 -30.01 34.09
CA LEU A 41 15.23 -31.15 34.98
C LEU A 41 16.49 -31.92 34.61
N GLU A 42 16.74 -32.12 33.31
CA GLU A 42 17.96 -32.76 32.82
C GLU A 42 18.47 -32.04 31.58
N ARG A 43 19.75 -31.64 31.60
CA ARG A 43 20.43 -31.12 30.41
C ARG A 43 20.86 -32.28 29.53
N GLY A 44 20.61 -32.15 28.24
CA GLY A 44 21.15 -33.10 27.27
C GLY A 44 22.68 -33.07 27.27
N ASP A 45 23.29 -34.25 27.32
CA ASP A 45 24.74 -34.49 27.22
C ASP A 45 24.96 -35.67 26.25
N ARG A 46 26.21 -36.06 25.95
CA ARG A 46 26.53 -37.17 25.04
C ARG A 46 25.84 -38.47 25.48
N GLY A 47 24.74 -38.80 24.80
CA GLY A 47 23.92 -39.99 25.05
C GLY A 47 22.75 -39.79 26.02
N ARG A 48 22.48 -38.57 26.50
CA ARG A 48 21.31 -38.23 27.35
C ARG A 48 20.47 -37.13 26.71
N GLY A 49 19.16 -37.34 26.61
CA GLY A 49 18.22 -36.35 26.10
C GLY A 49 17.88 -35.28 27.13
N TYR A 50 17.34 -34.15 26.68
CA TYR A 50 16.81 -33.13 27.57
C TYR A 50 15.53 -33.62 28.26
N LYS A 51 15.35 -33.23 29.51
CA LYS A 51 14.07 -33.36 30.23
C LYS A 51 13.64 -31.99 30.73
N ILE A 52 12.50 -31.54 30.25
CA ILE A 52 11.98 -30.21 30.49
C ILE A 52 10.58 -30.31 31.09
N GLU A 53 10.34 -29.53 32.13
CA GLU A 53 9.01 -29.30 32.68
C GLU A 53 8.34 -28.19 31.84
N PRO A 54 7.23 -28.48 31.14
CA PRO A 54 6.72 -27.62 30.08
C PRO A 54 6.07 -26.34 30.59
N VAL A 55 5.45 -26.32 31.78
CA VAL A 55 4.74 -25.13 32.28
C VAL A 55 5.73 -24.03 32.66
N GLY A 56 6.75 -24.36 33.44
CA GLY A 56 7.82 -23.44 33.82
C GLY A 56 8.71 -23.07 32.64
N GLY A 57 8.97 -24.03 31.73
CA GLY A 57 9.71 -23.76 30.49
C GLY A 57 8.99 -22.74 29.58
N LEU A 58 7.67 -22.88 29.41
CA LEU A 58 6.87 -21.95 28.61
C LEU A 58 6.78 -20.56 29.27
N ALA A 59 6.67 -20.49 30.60
CA ALA A 59 6.67 -19.23 31.33
C ALA A 59 8.00 -18.47 31.12
N TRP A 60 9.13 -19.19 31.20
CA TRP A 60 10.44 -18.63 30.87
C TRP A 60 10.52 -18.15 29.42
N TRP A 61 10.06 -18.97 28.46
CA TRP A 61 10.13 -18.63 27.05
C TRP A 61 9.33 -17.36 26.71
N LYS A 62 8.14 -17.20 27.31
CA LYS A 62 7.34 -15.98 27.17
C LYS A 62 8.02 -14.76 27.74
N ALA A 63 8.61 -14.86 28.94
CA ALA A 63 9.34 -13.76 29.55
C ALA A 63 10.56 -13.35 28.70
N LYS A 64 11.30 -14.33 28.20
CA LYS A 64 12.44 -14.12 27.30
C LYS A 64 12.03 -13.42 26.00
N ARG A 65 10.94 -13.86 25.37
CA ARG A 65 10.42 -13.23 24.15
C ARG A 65 10.05 -11.77 24.37
N ALA A 66 9.40 -11.46 25.50
CA ALA A 66 9.06 -10.09 25.84
C ALA A 66 10.31 -9.21 26.03
N GLU A 67 11.35 -9.74 26.70
CA GLU A 67 12.64 -9.05 26.85
C GLU A 67 13.37 -8.85 25.51
N ASP A 68 13.40 -9.87 24.66
CA ASP A 68 14.00 -9.80 23.32
C ASP A 68 13.25 -8.77 22.44
N ASP A 69 11.91 -8.73 22.50
CA ASP A 69 11.08 -7.77 21.76
C ASP A 69 11.28 -6.32 22.26
N GLU A 70 11.44 -6.11 23.58
CA GLU A 70 11.74 -4.81 24.18
C GLU A 70 13.14 -4.31 23.79
N ALA A 71 14.15 -5.18 23.85
CA ALA A 71 15.51 -4.87 23.43
C ALA A 71 15.59 -4.52 21.92
N ASP A 72 14.83 -5.23 21.07
CA ASP A 72 14.74 -4.91 19.65
C ASP A 72 14.02 -3.58 19.39
N ALA A 73 12.99 -3.25 20.17
CA ALA A 73 12.30 -1.97 20.09
C ALA A 73 13.22 -0.79 20.49
N GLU A 74 13.96 -0.93 21.59
CA GLU A 74 14.96 0.05 22.01
C GLU A 74 16.06 0.23 20.96
N ARG A 75 16.57 -0.87 20.41
CA ARG A 75 17.58 -0.82 19.35
C ARG A 75 17.07 -0.11 18.10
N ARG A 76 15.82 -0.35 17.70
CA ARG A 76 15.19 0.36 16.57
C ARG A 76 15.03 1.85 16.87
N ALA A 77 14.61 2.22 18.08
CA ALA A 77 14.51 3.61 18.50
C ALA A 77 15.87 4.33 18.48
N GLN A 78 16.93 3.68 19.00
CA GLN A 78 18.29 4.22 18.94
C GLN A 78 18.79 4.38 17.50
N LEU A 79 18.54 3.40 16.62
CA LEU A 79 18.89 3.51 15.20
C LEU A 79 18.13 4.64 14.50
N GLN A 80 16.86 4.86 14.84
CA GLN A 80 16.08 5.99 14.32
C GLN A 80 16.65 7.33 14.81
N GLN A 81 17.01 7.42 16.10
CA GLN A 81 17.61 8.63 16.66
C GLN A 81 18.96 8.94 15.99
N MET A 82 19.85 7.96 15.87
CA MET A 82 21.14 8.13 15.18
C MET A 82 20.96 8.53 13.70
N ARG A 83 19.90 8.02 13.05
CA ARG A 83 19.58 8.38 11.67
C ARG A 83 19.08 9.83 11.56
N LEU A 84 18.31 10.29 12.54
CA LEU A 84 17.87 11.68 12.65
C LEU A 84 19.07 12.62 12.88
N ASP A 85 19.97 12.24 13.78
CA ASP A 85 21.16 13.03 14.13
C ASP A 85 22.17 13.12 12.95
N LEU A 86 22.28 12.07 12.13
CA LEU A 86 23.19 12.04 10.96
C LEU A 86 22.63 12.74 9.71
N ILE A 87 21.31 12.89 9.59
CA ILE A 87 20.64 13.48 8.41
C ILE A 87 20.14 14.90 8.70
N GLY A 88 20.30 15.38 9.94
CA GLY A 88 19.65 16.53 10.55
C GLY A 88 19.93 17.94 10.00
N ASP A 89 19.99 18.14 8.69
CA ASP A 89 19.83 19.50 8.12
C ASP A 89 19.25 19.58 6.69
N GLN A 90 18.81 18.46 6.07
CA GLN A 90 18.17 18.53 4.73
C GLN A 90 17.14 17.43 4.49
N VAL A 91 15.91 17.51 5.01
CA VAL A 91 14.79 16.75 4.40
C VAL A 91 13.43 17.44 4.59
N GLU A 92 12.77 17.76 3.47
CA GLU A 92 11.43 18.40 3.36
C GLU A 92 10.23 17.44 3.58
N ALA A 93 10.40 16.21 4.08
CA ALA A 93 9.29 15.26 4.20
C ALA A 93 9.48 14.23 5.35
N PRO A 94 8.95 14.50 6.56
CA PRO A 94 9.13 13.65 7.74
C PRO A 94 8.44 12.27 7.64
N ASP A 95 7.34 12.14 6.90
CA ASP A 95 6.57 10.87 6.84
C ASP A 95 7.28 9.74 6.05
N LYS A 96 8.27 10.08 5.20
CA LYS A 96 9.01 9.11 4.38
C LYS A 96 10.31 8.60 5.02
N LEU A 97 10.67 9.12 6.21
CA LEU A 97 11.94 8.81 6.87
C LEU A 97 11.93 7.49 7.67
N GLY A 98 10.76 7.00 8.09
CA GLY A 98 10.64 5.79 8.92
C GLY A 98 10.80 4.46 8.18
N MET A 99 10.66 4.46 6.85
CA MET A 99 10.62 3.23 6.06
C MET A 99 12.01 2.85 5.53
N SER A 100 12.35 1.58 5.66
CA SER A 100 13.50 1.00 4.95
C SER A 100 13.31 1.11 3.44
N GLY A 101 14.39 1.15 2.66
CA GLY A 101 14.30 1.22 1.19
C GLY A 101 13.51 0.05 0.57
N ARG A 102 13.44 -1.09 1.28
CA ARG A 102 12.59 -2.23 0.93
C ARG A 102 11.10 -1.97 1.18
N GLN A 103 10.75 -1.44 2.35
CA GLN A 103 9.36 -1.07 2.67
C GLN A 103 8.83 0.00 1.73
N ARG A 104 9.64 1.00 1.36
CA ARG A 104 9.23 1.98 0.33
C ARG A 104 8.90 1.30 -0.99
N ARG A 105 9.75 0.37 -1.45
CA ARG A 105 9.48 -0.36 -2.70
C ARG A 105 8.20 -1.20 -2.61
N GLU A 106 7.97 -1.87 -1.48
CA GLU A 106 6.76 -2.66 -1.26
C GLU A 106 5.49 -1.79 -1.24
N GLU A 107 5.53 -0.60 -0.61
CA GLU A 107 4.43 0.36 -0.65
C GLU A 107 4.20 0.96 -2.04
N TYR A 108 5.26 1.31 -2.76
CA TYR A 108 5.15 1.78 -4.14
C TYR A 108 4.49 0.71 -5.03
N LEU A 109 4.89 -0.55 -4.89
CA LEU A 109 4.29 -1.66 -5.63
C LEU A 109 2.83 -1.89 -5.24
N ALA A 110 2.50 -1.75 -3.96
CA ALA A 110 1.11 -1.86 -3.48
C ALA A 110 0.23 -0.72 -4.02
N ALA A 111 0.75 0.51 -4.04
CA ALA A 111 0.07 1.67 -4.59
C ALA A 111 -0.15 1.53 -6.11
N GLU A 112 0.86 1.06 -6.85
CA GLU A 112 0.75 0.78 -8.28
C GLU A 112 -0.30 -0.31 -8.58
N ALA A 113 -0.29 -1.39 -7.80
CA ALA A 113 -1.29 -2.46 -7.92
C ALA A 113 -2.71 -1.95 -7.64
N ALA A 114 -2.89 -1.10 -6.63
CA ALA A 114 -4.18 -0.48 -6.32
C ALA A 114 -4.67 0.44 -7.44
N ALA A 115 -3.78 1.29 -7.99
CA ALA A 115 -4.12 2.16 -9.12
C ALA A 115 -4.50 1.36 -10.37
N LYS A 116 -3.76 0.29 -10.67
CA LYS A 116 -4.07 -0.62 -11.79
C LYS A 116 -5.40 -1.32 -11.60
N TYR A 117 -5.69 -1.80 -10.38
CA TYR A 117 -6.98 -2.41 -10.05
C TYR A 117 -8.14 -1.44 -10.27
N ARG A 118 -8.04 -0.21 -9.76
CA ARG A 118 -9.07 0.82 -9.96
C ARG A 118 -9.26 1.20 -11.43
N ARG A 119 -8.17 1.25 -12.23
CA ARG A 119 -8.26 1.44 -13.69
C ARG A 119 -8.99 0.28 -14.37
N MET A 120 -8.74 -0.97 -13.99
CA MET A 120 -9.47 -2.13 -14.53
C MET A 120 -10.96 -2.13 -14.15
N MET A 121 -11.29 -1.63 -12.96
CA MET A 121 -12.68 -1.45 -12.52
C MET A 121 -13.38 -0.24 -13.19
N GLY A 122 -12.67 0.55 -14.00
CA GLY A 122 -13.21 1.72 -14.68
C GLY A 122 -13.35 2.96 -13.79
N GLU A 123 -12.78 2.95 -12.58
CA GLU A 123 -12.83 4.08 -11.64
C GLU A 123 -11.78 5.16 -11.94
N LEU A 124 -10.71 4.80 -12.66
CA LEU A 124 -9.65 5.71 -13.08
C LEU A 124 -9.51 5.65 -14.60
N LEU A 125 -9.51 6.83 -15.23
CA LEU A 125 -9.31 7.00 -16.67
C LEU A 125 -8.00 7.75 -16.92
N ASP A 126 -7.34 7.40 -18.01
CA ASP A 126 -6.14 8.10 -18.43
C ASP A 126 -6.54 9.48 -18.98
N ARG A 127 -5.88 10.51 -18.47
CA ARG A 127 -6.14 11.88 -18.91
C ARG A 127 -5.92 12.02 -20.42
N SER A 128 -4.85 11.42 -20.95
CA SER A 128 -4.51 11.52 -22.38
C SER A 128 -5.56 10.86 -23.27
N GLU A 129 -6.11 9.73 -22.81
CA GLU A 129 -7.17 9.00 -23.51
C GLU A 129 -8.49 9.79 -23.47
N MET A 130 -8.84 10.36 -22.32
CA MET A 130 -10.02 11.21 -22.17
C MET A 130 -9.92 12.48 -23.04
N GLU A 131 -8.76 13.15 -23.05
CA GLU A 131 -8.52 14.32 -23.88
C GLU A 131 -8.67 13.98 -25.38
N ALA A 132 -8.12 12.85 -25.82
CA ALA A 132 -8.25 12.39 -27.21
C ALA A 132 -9.71 12.10 -27.59
N VAL A 133 -10.47 11.42 -26.73
CA VAL A 133 -11.88 11.10 -26.96
C VAL A 133 -12.73 12.37 -27.00
N LEU A 134 -12.54 13.30 -26.06
CA LEU A 134 -13.27 14.57 -26.02
C LEU A 134 -12.94 15.47 -27.21
N ALA A 135 -11.67 15.51 -27.63
CA ALA A 135 -11.27 16.24 -28.82
C ALA A 135 -11.94 15.67 -30.08
N SER A 136 -11.93 14.34 -30.24
CA SER A 136 -12.59 13.67 -31.36
C SER A 136 -14.11 13.91 -31.36
N ALA A 137 -14.77 13.76 -30.20
CA ALA A 137 -16.20 14.02 -30.04
C ALA A 137 -16.56 15.48 -30.37
N SER A 138 -15.73 16.44 -29.96
CA SER A 138 -15.96 17.86 -30.24
C SER A 138 -15.83 18.20 -31.73
N VAL A 139 -14.86 17.60 -32.42
CA VAL A 139 -14.69 17.77 -33.88
C VAL A 139 -15.87 17.17 -34.63
N GLU A 140 -16.31 15.97 -34.24
CA GLU A 140 -17.44 15.30 -34.86
C GLU A 140 -18.75 16.04 -34.62
N LEU A 141 -18.99 16.52 -33.40
CA LEU A 141 -20.15 17.36 -33.08
C LEU A 141 -20.18 18.64 -33.92
N ARG A 142 -19.04 19.33 -34.04
CA ARG A 142 -18.92 20.51 -34.91
C ARG A 142 -19.25 20.17 -36.36
N ARG A 143 -18.74 19.05 -36.87
CA ARG A 143 -19.00 18.58 -38.23
C ARG A 143 -20.49 18.37 -38.46
N GLN A 144 -21.17 17.67 -37.55
CA GLN A 144 -22.61 17.40 -37.63
C GLN A 144 -23.43 18.69 -37.54
N LEU A 145 -23.11 19.59 -36.61
CA LEU A 145 -23.81 20.87 -36.49
C LEU A 145 -23.70 21.69 -37.78
N MET A 146 -22.50 21.77 -38.39
CA MET A 146 -22.31 22.52 -39.63
C MET A 146 -23.07 21.93 -40.84
N GLN A 147 -23.57 20.70 -40.76
CA GLN A 147 -24.41 20.10 -41.81
C GLN A 147 -25.89 20.53 -41.69
N VAL A 148 -26.34 20.89 -40.48
CA VAL A 148 -27.74 21.22 -40.18
C VAL A 148 -28.32 22.33 -41.07
N PRO A 149 -27.64 23.45 -41.34
CA PRO A 149 -28.18 24.50 -42.20
C PRO A 149 -28.46 23.99 -43.62
N GLY A 150 -27.56 23.19 -44.18
CA GLY A 150 -27.73 22.60 -45.51
C GLY A 150 -28.87 21.60 -45.57
N GLU A 151 -28.98 20.71 -44.58
CA GLU A 151 -30.09 19.77 -44.46
C GLU A 151 -31.43 20.50 -44.32
N PHE A 152 -31.48 21.54 -43.48
CA PHE A 152 -32.65 22.39 -43.32
C PHE A 152 -33.03 23.09 -44.63
N GLY A 153 -32.05 23.64 -45.35
CA GLY A 153 -32.25 24.29 -46.64
C GLY A 153 -32.90 23.36 -47.67
N VAL A 154 -32.42 22.10 -47.75
CA VAL A 154 -32.99 21.08 -48.64
C VAL A 154 -34.42 20.72 -48.24
N VAL A 155 -34.67 20.47 -46.95
CA VAL A 155 -36.01 20.09 -46.46
C VAL A 155 -37.03 21.22 -46.63
N ALA A 156 -36.62 22.47 -46.41
CA ALA A 156 -37.47 23.64 -46.51
C ALA A 156 -37.57 24.22 -47.95
N GLY A 157 -36.80 23.69 -48.90
CA GLY A 157 -36.76 24.17 -50.28
C GLY A 157 -36.22 25.61 -50.39
N LEU A 158 -35.26 25.98 -49.55
CA LEU A 158 -34.69 27.32 -49.49
C LEU A 158 -33.43 27.42 -50.35
N ASP A 159 -33.25 28.57 -50.99
CA ASP A 159 -32.02 28.87 -51.72
C ASP A 159 -30.82 29.01 -50.77
N PRO A 160 -29.61 28.61 -51.19
CA PRO A 160 -28.40 28.67 -50.35
C PRO A 160 -28.11 30.06 -49.78
N GLU A 161 -28.44 31.12 -50.50
CA GLU A 161 -28.26 32.51 -50.05
C GLU A 161 -29.11 32.85 -48.83
N ILE A 162 -30.29 32.24 -48.70
CA ILE A 162 -31.20 32.42 -47.57
C ILE A 162 -30.71 31.62 -46.34
N VAL A 163 -29.99 30.53 -46.57
CA VAL A 163 -29.47 29.64 -45.52
C VAL A 163 -28.12 30.12 -44.96
N ALA A 164 -27.32 30.84 -45.75
CA ALA A 164 -26.00 31.32 -45.35
C ALA A 164 -25.96 32.11 -44.00
N PRO A 165 -26.94 32.97 -43.67
CA PRO A 165 -27.01 33.61 -42.35
C PRO A 165 -27.16 32.62 -41.19
N LEU A 166 -27.91 31.53 -41.38
CA LEU A 166 -28.10 30.49 -40.36
C LEU A 166 -26.78 29.75 -40.09
N GLU A 167 -26.02 29.45 -41.14
CA GLU A 167 -24.68 28.87 -41.02
C GLU A 167 -23.72 29.81 -40.25
N ALA A 168 -23.75 31.11 -40.56
CA ALA A 168 -22.94 32.10 -39.85
C ALA A 168 -23.32 32.23 -38.37
N MET A 169 -24.62 32.20 -38.05
CA MET A 169 -25.10 32.19 -36.66
C MET A 169 -24.63 30.95 -35.91
N LEU A 170 -24.70 29.78 -36.54
CA LEU A 170 -24.29 28.52 -35.92
C LEU A 170 -22.78 28.48 -35.69
N LYS A 171 -21.99 28.93 -36.67
CA LYS A 171 -20.53 29.04 -36.53
C LYS A 171 -20.15 29.95 -35.35
N ARG A 172 -20.80 31.10 -35.22
CA ARG A 172 -20.58 32.02 -34.10
C ARG A 172 -20.95 31.37 -32.76
N ALA A 173 -22.09 30.69 -32.67
CA ALA A 173 -22.50 30.00 -31.45
C ALA A 173 -21.49 28.91 -31.03
N ILE A 174 -20.94 28.16 -32.00
CA ILE A 174 -19.89 27.15 -31.73
C ILE A 174 -18.60 27.82 -31.23
N GLU A 175 -18.18 28.93 -31.84
CA GLU A 175 -16.98 29.67 -31.42
C GLU A 175 -17.13 30.28 -30.02
N ASP A 176 -18.31 30.81 -29.70
CA ASP A 176 -18.62 31.37 -28.37
C ASP A 176 -18.62 30.24 -27.31
N PHE A 177 -19.20 29.08 -27.60
CA PHE A 177 -19.16 27.91 -26.70
C PHE A 177 -17.73 27.44 -26.40
N LEU A 178 -16.88 27.32 -27.43
CA LEU A 178 -15.48 26.94 -27.26
C LEU A 178 -14.69 27.97 -26.43
N ARG A 179 -15.02 29.26 -26.58
CA ARG A 179 -14.41 30.34 -25.79
C ARG A 179 -14.79 30.26 -24.32
N THR A 180 -16.05 29.96 -24.00
CA THR A 180 -16.51 29.76 -22.62
C THR A 180 -15.78 28.60 -21.96
N LEU A 181 -15.66 27.45 -22.64
CA LEU A 181 -14.92 26.30 -22.10
C LEU A 181 -13.43 26.61 -21.84
N ALA A 182 -12.81 27.40 -22.71
CA ALA A 182 -11.42 27.82 -22.53
C ALA A 182 -11.24 28.79 -21.34
N GLN A 183 -12.24 29.61 -21.03
CA GLN A 183 -12.21 30.57 -19.91
C GLN A 183 -12.55 29.95 -18.56
N GLU A 184 -13.31 28.85 -18.54
CA GLU A 184 -13.61 28.06 -17.33
C GLU A 184 -12.51 27.03 -16.99
N SER A 185 -11.51 26.88 -17.86
CA SER A 185 -10.37 25.97 -17.66
C SER A 185 -9.09 26.56 -16.99
N PRO A 186 -9.08 27.63 -16.16
CA PRO A 186 -7.89 28.00 -15.43
C PRO A 186 -7.84 27.24 -14.09
N GLU A 187 -6.85 26.37 -13.93
CA GLU A 187 -6.26 25.98 -12.64
C GLU A 187 -7.07 25.14 -11.61
N SER A 188 -8.33 24.76 -11.84
CA SER A 188 -9.14 24.08 -10.80
C SER A 188 -8.90 22.57 -10.63
N LEU A 189 -8.05 21.94 -11.45
CA LEU A 189 -7.65 20.53 -11.28
C LEU A 189 -6.23 20.41 -10.69
N ARG A 190 -5.97 21.10 -9.58
CA ARG A 190 -4.88 20.66 -8.68
C ARG A 190 -5.34 19.36 -8.04
N VAL A 191 -4.80 18.25 -8.54
CA VAL A 191 -4.90 16.93 -7.89
C VAL A 191 -4.49 17.12 -6.43
N PRO A 192 -5.34 16.79 -5.43
CA PRO A 192 -4.90 16.79 -4.05
C PRO A 192 -3.79 15.74 -3.91
N ASP A 193 -2.64 16.17 -3.40
CA ASP A 193 -1.56 15.26 -3.04
C ASP A 193 -2.10 14.20 -2.07
N VAL A 194 -2.09 12.95 -2.52
CA VAL A 194 -2.23 11.74 -1.70
C VAL A 194 -1.04 10.84 -1.99
#